data_AF-A0A1Y5N9Z2-F1
#
_entry.id   AF-A0A1Y5N9Z2-F1
#
_cell.length_a   1.000
_cell.length_b   1.000
_cell.length_c   1.000
_cell.angle_alpha   90.00
_cell.angle_beta   90.00
_cell.angle_gamma   90.00
#
_symmetry.space_group_name_H-M   'P 1'
#
loop_
_entity.id
_entity.type
_entity.pdbx_description
1 polymer ?
#
loop_
_entity_poly.entity_id
_entity_poly.type
_entity_poly.pdbx_seq_one_letter_code
_entity_poly.pdbx_strand_id
1 'polypeptide(L)'
;MIKIRNLHLSYGKSEILNIPSLDINTKKITALMGSNGSGKSTLIRVLSRLQSPDSGEISLWGENKPSLEMLRKISVLLPEPALLKRSVRENFKVILKSRNLLSEFKERTSEALALVGLDEKFLDKRHFELSSGQTQRIAFALALSLRVPFYLLDEPTNSVDIATSKLFSKAINLMHEKYGCGFVIASHDEKWLSMLANECVFLHKGRVCEFEYKNIFEIEGGVLSFGDEAKLNLPLNFKGKSKITINPSKIKISKIGGEGQISGVLHSASLYMGDEKLLKVKVGDFLIKIFSHDDEITKIGERVFLEFEDGSMLALE
;
A
#
# COMPACT_ATOMS: atom_id res chain seq x y z
N MET A 1 -18.12 -0.38 4.03
CA MET A 1 -17.51 0.31 2.88
C MET A 1 -17.31 1.76 3.26
N ILE A 2 -16.20 2.34 2.85
CA ILE A 2 -15.93 3.79 2.91
C ILE A 2 -16.03 4.31 1.49
N LYS A 3 -16.70 5.45 1.29
CA LYS A 3 -16.81 6.10 -0.03
C LYS A 3 -16.25 7.51 0.04
N ILE A 4 -15.41 7.84 -0.93
CA ILE A 4 -14.78 9.16 -1.10
C ILE A 4 -15.28 9.74 -2.41
N ARG A 5 -15.77 10.98 -2.40
CA ARG A 5 -16.25 11.68 -3.61
C ARG A 5 -15.70 13.10 -3.64
N ASN A 6 -15.10 13.47 -4.77
CA ASN A 6 -14.55 14.80 -5.08
C ASN A 6 -13.65 15.36 -3.95
N LEU A 7 -12.80 14.50 -3.39
CA LEU A 7 -11.91 14.85 -2.29
C LEU A 7 -10.75 15.71 -2.79
N HIS A 8 -10.60 16.89 -2.20
CA HIS A 8 -9.46 17.76 -2.44
C HIS A 8 -8.79 18.16 -1.13
N LEU A 9 -7.47 18.17 -1.12
CA LEU A 9 -6.68 18.64 0.00
C LEU A 9 -5.35 19.23 -0.49
N SER A 10 -5.05 20.44 -0.04
CA SER A 10 -3.83 21.19 -0.35
C SER A 10 -3.11 21.66 0.91
N TYR A 11 -1.80 21.84 0.78
CA TYR A 11 -0.99 22.59 1.75
C TYR A 11 -0.46 23.85 1.09
N GLY A 12 -1.06 25.00 1.42
CA GLY A 12 -0.77 26.24 0.73
C GLY A 12 -1.11 26.12 -0.76
N LYS A 13 -0.08 26.21 -1.63
CA LYS A 13 -0.24 26.10 -3.09
C LYS A 13 -0.07 24.68 -3.64
N SER A 14 0.34 23.73 -2.81
CA SER A 14 0.63 22.36 -3.24
C SER A 14 -0.62 21.47 -3.09
N GLU A 15 -1.16 20.99 -4.22
CA GLU A 15 -2.20 19.95 -4.24
C GLU A 15 -1.62 18.63 -3.72
N ILE A 16 -2.22 18.08 -2.65
CA ILE A 16 -1.74 16.85 -1.98
C ILE A 16 -2.62 15.66 -2.30
N LEU A 17 -3.94 15.85 -2.31
CA LEU A 17 -4.92 14.84 -2.74
C LEU A 17 -5.93 15.48 -3.67
N ASN A 18 -6.22 14.79 -4.78
CA ASN A 18 -7.29 15.10 -5.71
C ASN A 18 -7.90 13.76 -6.17
N ILE A 19 -8.92 13.30 -5.46
CA ILE A 19 -9.54 11.99 -5.63
C ILE A 19 -11.01 12.18 -6.01
N PRO A 20 -11.35 12.07 -7.32
CA PRO A 20 -12.73 12.19 -7.78
C PRO A 20 -13.66 11.13 -7.17
N SER A 21 -13.21 9.88 -7.12
CA SER A 21 -13.96 8.78 -6.51
C SER A 21 -13.02 7.68 -6.03
N LEU A 22 -13.26 7.16 -4.84
CA LEU A 22 -12.63 5.94 -4.32
C LEU A 22 -13.59 5.23 -3.36
N ASP A 23 -13.76 3.92 -3.55
CA ASP A 23 -14.54 3.07 -2.65
C ASP A 23 -13.61 2.03 -2.01
N ILE A 24 -13.61 1.95 -0.68
CA ILE A 24 -12.77 1.02 0.09
C ILE A 24 -13.67 0.01 0.80
N ASN A 25 -13.41 -1.28 0.58
CA ASN A 25 -14.13 -2.32 1.28
C ASN A 25 -13.54 -2.56 2.68
N THR A 26 -14.26 -2.08 3.70
CA THR A 26 -13.87 -2.22 5.11
C THR A 26 -13.85 -3.65 5.65
N LYS A 27 -14.13 -4.66 4.81
CA LYS A 27 -14.03 -6.09 5.15
C LYS A 27 -12.85 -6.78 4.46
N LYS A 28 -12.03 -6.07 3.69
CA LYS A 28 -10.85 -6.58 2.99
C LYS A 28 -9.57 -5.95 3.55
N ILE A 29 -8.44 -6.53 3.18
CA ILE A 29 -7.11 -5.94 3.33
C ILE A 29 -6.79 -5.19 2.03
N THR A 30 -6.82 -3.87 2.07
CA THR A 30 -6.48 -2.97 0.97
C THR A 30 -5.05 -2.46 1.12
N ALA A 31 -4.18 -2.70 0.14
CA ALA A 31 -2.87 -2.05 0.06
C ALA A 31 -2.97 -0.68 -0.61
N LEU A 32 -2.41 0.35 0.01
CA LEU A 32 -2.14 1.64 -0.64
C LEU A 32 -0.73 1.61 -1.21
N MET A 33 -0.63 1.63 -2.53
CA MET A 33 0.64 1.54 -3.26
C MET A 33 0.95 2.85 -3.98
N GLY A 34 2.23 3.15 -4.15
CA GLY A 34 2.71 4.36 -4.84
C GLY A 34 4.01 4.88 -4.25
N SER A 35 4.66 5.80 -4.97
CA SER A 35 5.95 6.37 -4.57
C SER A 35 5.86 7.21 -3.27
N ASN A 36 7.02 7.55 -2.70
CA ASN A 36 7.09 8.52 -1.59
C ASN A 36 6.46 9.84 -2.05
N GLY A 37 5.68 10.47 -1.16
CA GLY A 37 4.97 11.70 -1.50
C GLY A 37 3.72 11.52 -2.38
N SER A 38 3.29 10.29 -2.70
CA SER A 38 2.09 10.08 -3.52
C SER A 38 0.76 10.41 -2.81
N GLY A 39 0.77 10.63 -1.50
CA GLY A 39 -0.41 10.98 -0.71
C GLY A 39 -0.96 9.87 0.20
N LYS A 40 -0.33 8.68 0.26
CA LYS A 40 -0.79 7.52 1.07
C LYS A 40 -1.06 7.87 2.54
N SER A 41 -0.06 8.38 3.25
CA SER A 41 -0.17 8.75 4.67
C SER A 41 -1.20 9.87 4.90
N THR A 42 -1.28 10.82 3.97
CA THR A 42 -2.30 11.88 4.01
C THR A 42 -3.71 11.30 3.84
N LEU A 43 -3.90 10.36 2.92
CA LEU A 43 -5.18 9.68 2.74
C LEU A 43 -5.57 8.91 4.02
N ILE A 44 -4.64 8.21 4.67
CA ILE A 44 -4.88 7.56 5.97
C ILE A 44 -5.32 8.57 7.05
N ARG A 45 -4.68 9.74 7.15
CA ARG A 45 -5.06 10.80 8.09
C ARG A 45 -6.45 11.36 7.82
N VAL A 46 -6.81 11.49 6.55
CA VAL A 46 -8.13 11.93 6.11
C VAL A 46 -9.21 10.88 6.43
N LEU A 47 -8.94 9.59 6.12
CA LEU A 47 -9.85 8.48 6.43
C LEU A 47 -10.08 8.30 7.93
N SER A 48 -9.07 8.58 8.75
CA SER A 48 -9.13 8.52 10.21
C SER A 48 -9.73 9.76 10.88
N ARG A 49 -10.08 10.80 10.11
CA ARG A 49 -10.53 12.11 10.63
C ARG A 49 -9.49 12.84 11.50
N LEU A 50 -8.21 12.45 11.42
CA LEU A 50 -7.11 13.22 12.00
C LEU A 50 -6.84 14.50 11.20
N GLN A 51 -7.29 14.53 9.96
CA GLN A 51 -7.17 15.66 9.06
C GLN A 51 -8.47 15.85 8.27
N SER A 52 -8.93 17.11 8.16
CA SER A 52 -10.07 17.46 7.30
C SER A 52 -9.56 17.79 5.89
N PRO A 53 -10.26 17.36 4.83
CA PRO A 53 -10.00 17.85 3.48
C PRO A 53 -10.51 19.29 3.30
N ASP A 54 -10.07 19.95 2.23
CA ASP A 54 -10.57 21.27 1.85
C ASP A 54 -11.98 21.19 1.24
N SER A 55 -12.24 20.13 0.46
CA SER A 55 -13.55 19.86 -0.12
C SER A 55 -13.77 18.37 -0.36
N GLY A 56 -15.02 18.02 -0.71
CA GLY A 56 -15.45 16.66 -0.99
C GLY A 56 -16.12 15.98 0.19
N GLU A 57 -16.57 14.76 -0.04
CA GLU A 57 -17.32 13.97 0.92
C GLU A 57 -16.64 12.63 1.19
N ILE A 58 -16.64 12.25 2.47
CA ILE A 58 -16.18 10.94 2.93
C ILE A 58 -17.31 10.35 3.75
N SER A 59 -17.89 9.25 3.29
CA SER A 59 -18.88 8.48 4.03
C SER A 59 -18.23 7.25 4.66
N LEU A 60 -18.42 7.07 5.97
CA LEU A 60 -17.99 5.88 6.69
C LEU A 60 -19.24 5.02 6.91
N TRP A 61 -19.31 3.83 6.30
CA TRP A 61 -20.47 2.94 6.40
C TRP A 61 -21.82 3.62 6.11
N GLY A 62 -21.84 4.59 5.19
CA GLY A 62 -23.04 5.35 4.81
C GLY A 62 -23.25 6.67 5.55
N GLU A 63 -22.43 6.99 6.56
CA GLU A 63 -22.52 8.24 7.32
C GLU A 63 -21.46 9.27 6.86
N ASN A 64 -21.89 10.41 6.33
CA ASN A 64 -21.00 11.52 5.97
C ASN A 64 -20.43 12.25 7.20
N LYS A 65 -21.21 12.30 8.28
CA LYS A 65 -20.83 12.87 9.58
C LYS A 65 -20.87 11.76 10.64
N PRO A 66 -19.85 10.90 10.68
CA PRO A 66 -19.86 9.72 11.54
C PRO A 66 -19.91 10.13 13.02
N SER A 67 -20.73 9.42 13.79
CA SER A 67 -20.75 9.57 15.25
C SER A 67 -19.41 9.19 15.89
N LEU A 68 -19.17 9.61 17.14
CA LEU A 68 -18.00 9.16 17.91
C LEU A 68 -17.98 7.63 18.07
N GLU A 69 -19.15 6.99 18.17
CA GLU A 69 -19.26 5.53 18.23
C GLU A 69 -18.77 4.88 16.93
N MET A 70 -19.14 5.46 15.78
CA MET A 70 -18.64 4.99 14.49
C MET A 70 -17.13 5.20 14.33
N LEU A 71 -16.60 6.35 14.76
CA LEU A 71 -15.15 6.59 14.73
C LEU A 71 -14.38 5.62 15.63
N ARG A 72 -14.98 5.17 16.74
CA ARG A 72 -14.40 4.12 17.58
C ARG A 72 -14.34 2.75 16.87
N LYS A 73 -15.02 2.55 15.75
CA LYS A 73 -14.86 1.32 14.94
C LYS A 73 -13.58 1.32 14.10
N ILE A 74 -12.80 2.40 14.15
CA ILE A 74 -11.52 2.54 13.46
C ILE A 74 -10.38 2.58 14.51
N SER A 75 -9.27 1.94 14.18
CA SER A 75 -7.99 2.09 14.88
C SER A 75 -6.90 2.48 13.87
N VAL A 76 -5.98 3.35 14.30
CA VAL A 76 -4.95 3.92 13.43
C VAL A 76 -3.58 3.64 14.03
N LEU A 77 -2.65 3.19 13.20
CA LEU A 77 -1.22 3.18 13.51
C LEU A 77 -0.53 4.16 12.55
N LEU A 78 0.14 5.17 13.12
CA LEU A 78 0.91 6.15 12.35
C LEU A 78 2.37 5.70 12.19
N PRO A 79 3.15 6.25 11.23
CA PRO A 79 4.51 5.78 10.92
C PRO A 79 5.49 5.90 12.09
N GLU A 80 5.31 6.93 12.92
CA GLU A 80 6.07 7.17 14.15
C GLU A 80 5.10 7.12 15.33
N PRO A 81 4.80 5.92 15.87
CA PRO A 81 3.86 5.82 16.96
C PRO A 81 4.47 6.33 18.25
N ALA A 82 3.70 7.16 18.95
CA ALA A 82 4.03 7.61 20.29
C ALA A 82 3.19 6.86 21.33
N LEU A 83 3.84 6.39 22.38
CA LEU A 83 3.17 5.88 23.58
C LEU A 83 2.93 7.02 24.57
N LEU A 84 1.89 6.89 25.39
CA LEU A 84 1.71 7.77 26.54
C LEU A 84 2.92 7.61 27.46
N LYS A 85 3.32 8.71 28.11
CA LYS A 85 4.44 8.77 29.08
C LYS A 85 4.14 7.99 30.38
N ARG A 86 3.89 6.68 30.25
CA ARG A 86 3.45 5.74 31.28
C ARG A 86 4.09 4.37 31.03
N SER A 87 3.71 3.36 31.81
CA SER A 87 4.05 1.97 31.50
C SER A 87 3.25 1.43 30.32
N VAL A 88 3.73 0.35 29.73
CA VAL A 88 3.00 -0.39 28.68
C VAL A 88 1.64 -0.85 29.20
N ARG A 89 1.58 -1.38 30.43
CA ARG A 89 0.33 -1.75 31.10
C ARG A 89 -0.69 -0.63 31.13
N GLU A 90 -0.25 0.58 31.50
CA GLU A 90 -1.15 1.74 31.59
C GLU A 90 -1.59 2.24 30.21
N ASN A 91 -0.74 2.11 29.17
CA ASN A 91 -1.16 2.37 27.79
C ASN A 91 -2.31 1.42 27.37
N PHE A 92 -2.19 0.12 27.64
CA PHE A 92 -3.26 -0.86 27.38
C PHE A 92 -4.53 -0.54 28.18
N LYS A 93 -4.42 -0.20 29.47
CA LYS A 93 -5.60 0.16 30.28
C LYS A 93 -6.32 1.38 29.71
N VAL A 94 -5.59 2.42 29.31
CA VAL A 94 -6.19 3.65 28.76
C VAL A 94 -6.96 3.34 27.47
N ILE A 95 -6.34 2.63 26.53
CA ILE A 95 -6.96 2.36 25.22
C ILE A 95 -8.18 1.43 25.37
N LEU A 96 -8.08 0.37 26.18
CA LEU A 96 -9.19 -0.56 26.43
C LEU A 96 -10.33 0.10 27.22
N LYS A 97 -10.02 0.92 28.23
CA LYS A 97 -11.03 1.67 28.99
C LYS A 97 -11.79 2.64 28.08
N SER A 98 -11.12 3.29 27.12
CA SER A 98 -11.78 4.20 26.16
C SER A 98 -12.86 3.52 25.29
N ARG A 99 -12.83 2.18 25.24
CA ARG A 99 -13.75 1.33 24.48
C ARG A 99 -14.63 0.43 25.36
N ASN A 100 -14.63 0.63 26.67
CA ASN A 100 -15.33 -0.22 27.65
C ASN A 100 -14.87 -1.70 27.65
N LEU A 101 -13.60 -1.96 27.35
CA LEU A 101 -13.01 -3.31 27.23
C LEU A 101 -12.08 -3.66 28.40
N LEU A 102 -12.12 -2.88 29.49
CA LEU A 102 -11.16 -3.05 30.59
C LEU A 102 -11.34 -4.38 31.35
N SER A 103 -12.56 -4.93 31.39
CA SER A 103 -12.85 -6.25 31.96
C SER A 103 -12.11 -7.38 31.23
N GLU A 104 -11.78 -7.20 29.95
CA GLU A 104 -11.08 -8.17 29.10
C GLU A 104 -9.56 -7.93 29.06
N PHE A 105 -9.02 -7.10 29.97
CA PHE A 105 -7.64 -6.63 29.93
C PHE A 105 -6.62 -7.77 29.75
N LYS A 106 -6.73 -8.83 30.57
CA LYS A 106 -5.76 -9.93 30.59
C LYS A 106 -5.74 -10.66 29.25
N GLU A 107 -6.91 -11.06 28.75
CA GLU A 107 -7.04 -11.81 27.50
C GLU A 107 -6.52 -11.01 26.30
N ARG A 108 -7.00 -9.76 26.14
CA ARG A 108 -6.65 -8.91 24.99
C ARG A 108 -5.20 -8.52 24.97
N THR A 109 -4.63 -8.21 26.13
CA THR A 109 -3.23 -7.80 26.24
C THR A 109 -2.30 -8.98 25.98
N SER A 110 -2.60 -10.16 26.54
CA SER A 110 -1.82 -11.38 26.33
C SER A 110 -1.81 -11.78 24.85
N GLU A 111 -2.98 -11.81 24.21
CA GLU A 111 -3.10 -12.09 22.76
C GLU A 111 -2.32 -11.06 21.94
N ALA A 112 -2.52 -9.77 22.19
CA ALA A 112 -1.89 -8.72 21.39
C ALA A 112 -0.36 -8.73 21.51
N LEU A 113 0.19 -8.96 22.71
CA LEU A 113 1.64 -9.07 22.90
C LEU A 113 2.21 -10.32 22.22
N ALA A 114 1.52 -11.46 22.32
CA ALA A 114 1.91 -12.69 21.65
C ALA A 114 1.95 -12.54 20.12
N LEU A 115 0.95 -11.86 19.53
CA LEU A 115 0.89 -11.58 18.09
C LEU A 115 2.10 -10.80 17.57
N VAL A 116 2.67 -9.94 18.40
CA VAL A 116 3.87 -9.16 18.06
C VAL A 116 5.15 -9.77 18.62
N GLY A 117 5.11 -11.00 19.17
CA GLY A 117 6.26 -11.73 19.71
C GLY A 117 6.86 -11.15 20.99
N LEU A 118 6.07 -10.44 21.80
CA LEU A 118 6.50 -9.86 23.07
C LEU A 118 5.92 -10.64 24.26
N ASP A 119 6.72 -10.73 25.32
CA ASP A 119 6.33 -11.37 26.60
C ASP A 119 5.54 -10.40 27.50
N GLU A 120 4.68 -10.93 28.37
CA GLU A 120 3.89 -10.12 29.31
C GLU A 120 4.74 -9.26 30.26
N LYS A 121 6.01 -9.61 30.51
CA LYS A 121 6.96 -8.78 31.27
C LYS A 121 7.15 -7.38 30.67
N PHE A 122 6.86 -7.18 29.38
CA PHE A 122 6.87 -5.85 28.77
C PHE A 122 5.83 -4.91 29.38
N LEU A 123 4.78 -5.43 30.03
CA LEU A 123 3.76 -4.61 30.68
C LEU A 123 4.34 -3.70 31.77
N ASP A 124 5.42 -4.14 32.42
CA ASP A 124 6.02 -3.42 33.54
C ASP A 124 7.06 -2.39 33.08
N LYS A 125 7.45 -2.42 31.80
CA LYS A 125 8.33 -1.40 31.20
C LYS A 125 7.62 -0.06 31.00
N ARG A 126 8.38 1.02 31.13
CA ARG A 126 8.01 2.40 30.80
C ARG A 126 8.36 2.71 29.35
N HIS A 127 7.62 3.65 28.76
CA HIS A 127 7.81 4.10 27.37
C HIS A 127 9.27 4.43 26.99
N PHE A 128 10.06 5.02 27.90
CA PHE A 128 11.45 5.39 27.64
C PHE A 128 12.45 4.22 27.75
N GLU A 129 12.02 3.06 28.25
CA GLU A 129 12.87 1.86 28.37
C GLU A 129 12.81 0.98 27.10
N LEU A 130 12.03 1.40 26.11
CA LEU A 130 11.77 0.65 24.89
C LEU A 130 12.66 1.17 23.75
N SER A 131 13.20 0.26 22.95
CA SER A 131 13.77 0.64 21.66
C SER A 131 12.68 1.13 20.70
N SER A 132 13.08 1.77 19.60
CA SER A 132 12.15 2.17 18.53
C SER A 132 11.34 0.99 18.00
N GLY A 133 11.99 -0.14 17.70
CA GLY A 133 11.32 -1.35 17.24
C GLY A 133 10.38 -1.97 18.30
N GLN A 134 10.73 -1.91 19.60
CA GLN A 134 9.82 -2.33 20.67
C GLN A 134 8.61 -1.40 20.80
N THR A 135 8.82 -0.09 20.64
CA THR A 135 7.75 0.92 20.63
C THR A 135 6.79 0.66 19.46
N GLN A 136 7.29 0.39 18.26
CA GLN A 136 6.49 0.01 17.10
C GLN A 136 5.64 -1.24 17.37
N ARG A 137 6.26 -2.30 17.90
CA ARG A 137 5.58 -3.56 18.25
C ARG A 137 4.50 -3.36 19.30
N ILE A 138 4.75 -2.56 20.34
CA ILE A 138 3.76 -2.26 21.38
C ILE A 138 2.63 -1.39 20.82
N ALA A 139 2.92 -0.39 20.00
CA ALA A 139 1.90 0.43 19.38
C ALA A 139 0.98 -0.38 18.46
N PHE A 140 1.56 -1.29 17.67
CA PHE A 140 0.78 -2.21 16.85
C PHE A 140 -0.06 -3.17 17.71
N ALA A 141 0.51 -3.75 18.78
CA ALA A 141 -0.24 -4.58 19.73
C ALA A 141 -1.40 -3.81 20.41
N LEU A 142 -1.18 -2.55 20.81
CA LEU A 142 -2.22 -1.69 21.37
C LEU A 142 -3.39 -1.54 20.40
N ALA A 143 -3.10 -1.27 19.11
CA ALA A 143 -4.13 -1.20 18.08
C ALA A 143 -4.90 -2.52 17.97
N LEU A 144 -4.21 -3.65 17.81
CA LEU A 144 -4.85 -4.96 17.62
C LEU A 144 -5.67 -5.42 18.84
N SER A 145 -5.27 -5.03 20.06
CA SER A 145 -5.98 -5.39 21.30
C SER A 145 -7.43 -4.89 21.34
N LEU A 146 -7.75 -3.86 20.55
CA LEU A 146 -9.09 -3.32 20.45
C LEU A 146 -10.03 -4.24 19.67
N ARG A 147 -9.51 -5.12 18.80
CA ARG A 147 -10.29 -6.01 17.93
C ARG A 147 -11.38 -5.24 17.15
N VAL A 148 -11.04 -4.04 16.65
CA VAL A 148 -11.98 -3.19 15.89
C VAL A 148 -12.24 -3.77 14.50
N PRO A 149 -13.38 -3.47 13.87
CA PRO A 149 -13.69 -4.00 12.54
C PRO A 149 -12.82 -3.40 11.44
N PHE A 150 -12.15 -2.26 11.65
CA PHE A 150 -11.35 -1.61 10.61
C PHE A 150 -10.08 -0.94 11.14
N TYR A 151 -8.95 -1.21 10.48
CA TYR A 151 -7.64 -0.66 10.82
C TYR A 151 -7.07 0.16 9.67
N LEU A 152 -6.42 1.28 10.01
CA LEU A 152 -5.63 2.09 9.10
C LEU A 152 -4.17 2.03 9.58
N LEU A 153 -3.29 1.42 8.80
CA LEU A 153 -1.89 1.18 9.16
C LEU A 153 -0.98 1.93 8.20
N ASP A 154 -0.20 2.87 8.72
CA ASP A 154 0.73 3.69 7.94
C ASP A 154 2.16 3.32 8.33
N GLU A 155 2.87 2.65 7.41
CA GLU A 155 4.22 2.12 7.58
C GLU A 155 4.40 1.22 8.84
N PRO A 156 3.54 0.20 9.04
CA PRO A 156 3.57 -0.62 10.26
C PRO A 156 4.90 -1.36 10.43
N THR A 157 5.56 -1.72 9.34
CA THR A 157 6.83 -2.47 9.32
C THR A 157 8.07 -1.57 9.36
N ASN A 158 7.89 -0.25 9.46
CA ASN A 158 9.03 0.65 9.61
C ASN A 158 9.73 0.39 10.95
N SER A 159 11.06 0.52 10.96
CA SER A 159 11.89 0.31 12.16
C SER A 159 11.84 -1.09 12.80
N VAL A 160 11.36 -2.12 12.09
CA VAL A 160 11.40 -3.51 12.56
C VAL A 160 12.15 -4.45 11.60
N ASP A 161 12.67 -5.54 12.14
CA ASP A 161 13.37 -6.56 11.34
C ASP A 161 12.41 -7.44 10.51
N ILE A 162 13.00 -8.22 9.59
CA ILE A 162 12.25 -9.13 8.71
C ILE A 162 11.43 -10.16 9.51
N ALA A 163 11.94 -10.63 10.65
CA ALA A 163 11.23 -11.60 11.48
C ALA A 163 9.96 -10.98 12.10
N THR A 164 10.06 -9.75 12.59
CA THR A 164 8.95 -8.99 13.15
C THR A 164 7.94 -8.60 12.07
N SER A 165 8.40 -8.20 10.88
CA SER A 165 7.53 -7.92 9.73
C SER A 165 6.66 -9.14 9.37
N LYS A 166 7.23 -10.36 9.40
CA LYS A 166 6.47 -11.61 9.22
C LYS A 166 5.48 -11.87 10.36
N LEU A 167 5.81 -11.52 11.61
CA LEU A 167 4.85 -11.60 12.71
C LEU A 167 3.67 -10.65 12.49
N PHE A 168 3.91 -9.45 11.96
CA PHE A 168 2.85 -8.50 11.68
C PHE A 168 1.93 -9.01 10.56
N SER A 169 2.48 -9.63 9.51
CA SER A 169 1.67 -10.31 8.49
C SER A 169 0.74 -11.35 9.11
N LYS A 170 1.29 -12.23 9.96
CA LYS A 170 0.52 -13.27 10.64
C LYS A 170 -0.54 -12.69 11.56
N ALA A 171 -0.23 -11.61 12.26
CA ALA A 171 -1.17 -10.92 13.13
C ALA A 171 -2.32 -10.31 12.32
N ILE A 172 -2.04 -9.63 11.20
CA ILE A 172 -3.07 -9.06 10.31
C ILE A 172 -3.98 -10.16 9.79
N ASN A 173 -3.44 -11.27 9.28
CA ASN A 173 -4.22 -12.39 8.78
C ASN A 173 -5.07 -13.02 9.88
N LEU A 174 -4.51 -13.26 11.07
CA LEU A 174 -5.27 -13.78 12.20
C LEU A 174 -6.43 -12.84 12.58
N MET A 175 -6.18 -11.53 12.62
CA MET A 175 -7.22 -10.55 12.94
C MET A 175 -8.31 -10.51 11.86
N HIS A 176 -7.92 -10.63 10.59
CA HIS A 176 -8.84 -10.72 9.47
C HIS A 176 -9.71 -11.98 9.53
N GLU A 177 -9.10 -13.15 9.70
CA GLU A 177 -9.77 -14.46 9.69
C GLU A 177 -10.62 -14.70 10.94
N LYS A 178 -10.06 -14.41 12.13
CA LYS A 178 -10.71 -14.70 13.42
C LYS A 178 -11.78 -13.68 13.79
N TYR A 179 -11.57 -12.40 13.47
CA TYR A 179 -12.42 -11.30 13.92
C TYR A 179 -13.13 -10.56 12.77
N GLY A 180 -12.88 -10.93 11.51
CA GLY A 180 -13.50 -10.27 10.36
C GLY A 180 -13.03 -8.83 10.15
N CYS A 181 -11.82 -8.50 10.62
CA CYS A 181 -11.27 -7.15 10.53
C CYS A 181 -10.87 -6.80 9.09
N GLY A 182 -11.19 -5.60 8.63
CA GLY A 182 -10.61 -5.02 7.41
C GLY A 182 -9.43 -4.10 7.70
N PHE A 183 -8.63 -3.85 6.68
CA PHE A 183 -7.39 -3.08 6.79
C PHE A 183 -7.20 -2.18 5.58
N VAL A 184 -6.66 -0.99 5.78
CA VAL A 184 -5.96 -0.22 4.75
C VAL A 184 -4.52 -0.06 5.22
N ILE A 185 -3.58 -0.46 4.38
CA ILE A 185 -2.17 -0.53 4.75
C ILE A 185 -1.34 0.24 3.73
N ALA A 186 -0.65 1.28 4.18
CA ALA A 186 0.40 1.93 3.42
C ALA A 186 1.76 1.37 3.87
N SER A 187 2.57 0.93 2.92
CA SER A 187 3.96 0.56 3.18
C SER A 187 4.82 0.76 1.93
N HIS A 188 6.11 1.01 2.13
CA HIS A 188 7.12 0.94 1.08
C HIS A 188 7.57 -0.49 0.73
N ASP A 189 7.26 -1.49 1.57
CA ASP A 189 7.55 -2.89 1.29
C ASP A 189 6.45 -3.52 0.44
N GLU A 190 6.58 -3.35 -0.88
CA GLU A 190 5.64 -3.90 -1.87
C GLU A 190 5.51 -5.42 -1.77
N LYS A 191 6.59 -6.13 -1.44
CA LYS A 191 6.58 -7.60 -1.33
C LYS A 191 5.77 -8.04 -0.11
N TRP A 192 5.92 -7.32 0.99
CA TRP A 192 5.14 -7.58 2.20
C TRP A 192 3.66 -7.29 1.99
N LEU A 193 3.32 -6.16 1.33
CA LEU A 193 1.94 -5.83 0.99
C LEU A 193 1.31 -6.84 0.02
N SER A 194 2.06 -7.27 -1.00
CA SER A 194 1.56 -8.18 -2.02
C SER A 194 1.21 -9.57 -1.48
N MET A 195 1.82 -9.98 -0.36
CA MET A 195 1.50 -11.23 0.33
C MET A 195 0.24 -11.15 1.21
N LEU A 196 -0.26 -9.94 1.50
CA LEU A 196 -1.35 -9.71 2.46
C LEU A 196 -2.64 -9.20 1.81
N ALA A 197 -2.50 -8.33 0.82
CA ALA A 197 -3.64 -7.55 0.34
C ALA A 197 -4.58 -8.38 -0.53
N ASN A 198 -5.88 -8.17 -0.33
CA ASN A 198 -6.92 -8.68 -1.21
C ASN A 198 -7.20 -7.74 -2.38
N GLU A 199 -6.83 -6.46 -2.26
CA GLU A 199 -6.98 -5.45 -3.30
C GLU A 199 -5.94 -4.33 -3.13
N CYS A 200 -5.65 -3.64 -4.23
CA CYS A 200 -4.71 -2.52 -4.28
C CYS A 200 -5.42 -1.23 -4.68
N VAL A 201 -4.96 -0.12 -4.10
CA VAL A 201 -5.26 1.23 -4.55
C VAL A 201 -3.93 1.91 -4.86
N PHE A 202 -3.77 2.31 -6.12
CA PHE A 202 -2.56 2.97 -6.60
C PHE A 202 -2.72 4.48 -6.48
N LEU A 203 -1.74 5.15 -5.89
CA LEU A 203 -1.69 6.60 -5.75
C LEU A 203 -0.47 7.17 -6.48
N HIS A 204 -0.68 8.18 -7.31
CA HIS A 204 0.38 8.98 -7.93
C HIS A 204 0.03 10.47 -7.84
N LYS A 205 0.95 11.27 -7.26
CA LYS A 205 0.78 12.72 -7.06
C LYS A 205 -0.63 13.10 -6.53
N GLY A 206 -1.11 12.39 -5.51
CA GLY A 206 -2.40 12.67 -4.87
C GLY A 206 -3.64 12.12 -5.57
N ARG A 207 -3.48 11.42 -6.70
CA ARG A 207 -4.59 10.90 -7.51
C ARG A 207 -4.62 9.38 -7.48
N VAL A 208 -5.83 8.81 -7.49
CA VAL A 208 -6.02 7.36 -7.64
C VAL A 208 -5.78 6.98 -9.10
N CYS A 209 -4.97 5.95 -9.32
CA CYS A 209 -4.59 5.45 -10.63
C CYS A 209 -5.26 4.10 -10.90
N GLU A 210 -5.51 3.82 -12.18
CA GLU A 210 -6.07 2.55 -12.63
C GLU A 210 -5.09 1.38 -12.43
N PHE A 211 -3.79 1.65 -12.54
CA PHE A 211 -2.71 0.68 -12.33
C PHE A 211 -1.51 1.32 -11.65
N GLU A 212 -0.56 0.49 -11.23
CA GLU A 212 0.67 0.98 -10.62
C GLU A 212 1.64 1.54 -11.66
N TYR A 213 2.04 2.80 -11.49
CA TYR A 213 2.99 3.45 -12.40
C TYR A 213 4.42 3.00 -12.14
N LYS A 214 4.71 1.74 -12.46
CA LYS A 214 6.04 1.11 -12.35
C LYS A 214 6.93 1.36 -13.56
N ASN A 215 6.33 1.61 -14.73
CA ASN A 215 7.00 1.86 -15.99
C ASN A 215 6.72 3.31 -16.41
N ILE A 216 7.52 4.26 -15.94
CA ILE A 216 7.41 5.67 -16.34
C ILE A 216 8.60 5.98 -17.24
N PHE A 217 8.33 6.58 -18.40
CA PHE A 217 9.36 6.90 -19.38
C PHE A 217 9.19 8.33 -19.89
N GLU A 218 10.33 8.95 -20.19
CA GLU A 218 10.39 10.19 -20.96
C GLU A 218 10.27 9.88 -22.45
N ILE A 219 9.62 10.78 -23.17
CA ILE A 219 9.36 10.65 -24.60
C ILE A 219 9.68 11.97 -25.30
N GLU A 220 10.12 11.88 -26.55
CA GLU A 220 10.44 13.04 -27.37
C GLU A 220 9.78 12.91 -28.73
N GLY A 221 9.01 13.92 -29.14
CA GLY A 221 8.35 13.93 -30.45
C GLY A 221 7.33 12.79 -30.67
N GLY A 222 6.82 12.16 -29.60
CA GLY A 222 5.97 10.97 -29.70
C GLY A 222 6.75 9.67 -29.90
N VAL A 223 8.05 9.67 -29.64
CA VAL A 223 8.90 8.48 -29.69
C VAL A 223 9.41 8.17 -28.29
N LEU A 224 9.24 6.92 -27.86
CA LEU A 224 9.91 6.37 -26.70
C LEU A 224 11.21 5.70 -27.16
N SER A 225 12.34 6.16 -26.66
CA SER A 225 13.65 5.57 -26.97
C SER A 225 14.17 4.79 -25.77
N PHE A 226 14.51 3.53 -26.00
CA PHE A 226 15.15 2.65 -25.02
C PHE A 226 16.67 2.67 -25.26
N GLY A 227 17.28 3.85 -25.17
CA GLY A 227 18.65 4.08 -25.63
C GLY A 227 18.75 4.07 -27.16
N ASP A 228 19.91 3.68 -27.69
CA ASP A 228 20.15 3.61 -29.14
C ASP A 228 19.62 2.32 -29.78
N GLU A 229 19.27 1.32 -28.96
CA GLU A 229 18.98 -0.05 -29.43
C GLU A 229 17.53 -0.27 -29.88
N ALA A 230 16.57 0.44 -29.28
CA ALA A 230 15.15 0.26 -29.59
C ALA A 230 14.36 1.56 -29.47
N LYS A 231 13.42 1.77 -30.40
CA LYS A 231 12.51 2.91 -30.40
C LYS A 231 11.09 2.42 -30.65
N LEU A 232 10.13 3.08 -29.99
CA LEU A 232 8.72 2.81 -30.13
C LEU A 232 8.01 4.10 -30.53
N ASN A 233 7.39 4.10 -31.71
CA ASN A 233 6.54 5.19 -32.15
C ASN A 233 5.21 5.10 -31.41
N LEU A 234 4.83 6.18 -30.74
CA LEU A 234 3.61 6.24 -29.96
C LEU A 234 2.45 6.76 -30.82
N PRO A 235 1.20 6.41 -30.46
CA PRO A 235 0.03 6.94 -31.14
C PRO A 235 -0.03 8.48 -31.09
N LEU A 236 -0.71 9.09 -32.07
CA LEU A 236 -0.71 10.55 -32.30
C LEU A 236 -1.16 11.40 -31.09
N ASN A 237 -1.99 10.85 -30.21
CA ASN A 237 -2.44 11.53 -28.98
C ASN A 237 -1.30 11.76 -27.96
N PHE A 238 -0.14 11.12 -28.13
CA PHE A 238 1.06 11.36 -27.33
C PHE A 238 1.97 12.44 -27.91
N LYS A 239 1.62 13.02 -29.06
CA LYS A 239 2.39 14.13 -29.64
C LYS A 239 2.31 15.35 -28.71
N GLY A 240 3.48 15.90 -28.36
CA GLY A 240 3.59 17.04 -27.43
C GLY A 240 3.55 16.66 -25.95
N LYS A 241 3.48 15.37 -25.63
CA LYS A 241 3.70 14.83 -24.29
C LYS A 241 5.17 14.61 -24.04
N SER A 242 5.60 14.75 -22.78
CA SER A 242 6.99 14.56 -22.36
C SER A 242 7.16 13.31 -21.52
N LYS A 243 6.09 12.81 -20.86
CA LYS A 243 6.14 11.58 -20.08
C LYS A 243 4.92 10.71 -20.27
N ILE A 244 5.16 9.41 -20.28
CA ILE A 244 4.13 8.38 -20.30
C ILE A 244 4.36 7.36 -19.21
N THR A 245 3.33 6.56 -18.96
CA THR A 245 3.47 5.31 -18.23
C THR A 245 2.79 4.17 -18.98
N ILE A 246 3.34 2.96 -18.83
CA ILE A 246 2.86 1.75 -19.48
C ILE A 246 2.35 0.79 -18.41
N ASN A 247 1.11 0.35 -18.52
CA ASN A 247 0.49 -0.62 -17.63
C ASN A 247 1.24 -1.96 -17.70
N PRO A 248 1.89 -2.41 -16.61
CA PRO A 248 2.64 -3.66 -16.61
C PRO A 248 1.80 -4.90 -16.93
N SER A 249 0.49 -4.90 -16.65
CA SER A 249 -0.42 -6.03 -16.95
C SER A 249 -0.88 -6.07 -18.41
N LYS A 250 -0.61 -5.01 -19.20
CA LYS A 250 -0.95 -4.92 -20.62
C LYS A 250 0.28 -5.01 -21.53
N ILE A 251 1.32 -5.69 -21.04
CA ILE A 251 2.53 -5.99 -21.80
C ILE A 251 2.58 -7.51 -21.93
N LYS A 252 2.39 -8.02 -23.14
CA LYS A 252 2.59 -9.45 -23.42
C LYS A 252 4.07 -9.73 -23.60
N ILE A 253 4.47 -10.92 -23.16
CA ILE A 253 5.83 -11.40 -23.26
C ILE A 253 5.83 -12.75 -23.98
N SER A 254 6.74 -12.94 -24.93
CA SER A 254 6.88 -14.18 -25.70
C SER A 254 8.35 -14.56 -25.92
N LYS A 255 8.59 -15.85 -26.18
CA LYS A 255 9.92 -16.37 -26.57
C LYS A 255 10.22 -16.20 -28.06
N ILE A 256 9.18 -16.11 -28.87
CA ILE A 256 9.27 -15.99 -30.33
C ILE A 256 8.78 -14.59 -30.70
N GLY A 257 9.60 -13.89 -31.47
CA GLY A 257 9.32 -12.54 -31.94
C GLY A 257 8.34 -12.51 -33.11
N GLY A 258 7.60 -11.41 -33.20
CA GLY A 258 6.74 -11.05 -34.34
C GLY A 258 6.97 -9.59 -34.76
N GLU A 259 6.22 -9.16 -35.78
CA GLU A 259 6.24 -7.75 -36.21
C GLU A 259 5.75 -6.81 -35.09
N GLY A 260 6.40 -5.66 -34.95
CA GLY A 260 6.02 -4.63 -33.97
C GLY A 260 6.45 -4.89 -32.52
N GLN A 261 7.06 -6.04 -32.23
CA GLN A 261 7.53 -6.37 -30.88
C GLN A 261 8.93 -5.81 -30.60
N ILE A 262 9.19 -5.51 -29.32
CA ILE A 262 10.50 -5.05 -28.86
C ILE A 262 11.24 -6.21 -28.19
N SER A 263 12.46 -6.49 -28.63
CA SER A 263 13.27 -7.52 -27.99
C SER A 263 13.97 -6.99 -26.74
N GLY A 264 14.05 -7.83 -25.70
CA GLY A 264 14.81 -7.56 -24.48
C GLY A 264 15.37 -8.84 -23.88
N VAL A 265 15.96 -8.71 -22.70
CA VAL A 265 16.53 -9.84 -21.95
C VAL A 265 15.82 -9.95 -20.61
N LEU A 266 15.32 -11.14 -20.27
CA LEU A 266 14.72 -11.38 -18.96
C LEU A 266 15.79 -11.22 -17.88
N HIS A 267 15.65 -10.18 -17.04
CA HIS A 267 16.62 -9.84 -16.00
C HIS A 267 16.29 -10.50 -14.66
N SER A 268 15.00 -10.56 -14.30
CA SER A 268 14.56 -11.27 -13.10
C SER A 268 13.08 -11.63 -13.18
N ALA A 269 12.70 -12.71 -12.50
CA ALA A 269 11.31 -13.09 -12.26
C ALA A 269 11.09 -13.29 -10.76
N SER A 270 9.99 -12.74 -10.23
CA SER A 270 9.61 -12.92 -8.82
C SER A 270 8.09 -13.00 -8.68
N LEU A 271 7.62 -13.78 -7.71
CA LEU A 271 6.19 -13.81 -7.34
C LEU A 271 5.70 -12.42 -6.92
N TYR A 272 4.46 -12.11 -7.29
CA TYR A 272 3.80 -10.85 -7.03
C TYR A 272 2.30 -11.10 -6.86
N MET A 273 1.73 -10.84 -5.68
CA MET A 273 0.28 -10.97 -5.43
C MET A 273 -0.36 -12.28 -5.88
N GLY A 274 -0.33 -13.31 -5.04
CA GLY A 274 -0.91 -14.61 -5.37
C GLY A 274 -0.02 -15.40 -6.34
N ASP A 275 -0.57 -15.78 -7.50
CA ASP A 275 0.09 -16.55 -8.55
C ASP A 275 0.67 -15.68 -9.69
N GLU A 276 0.43 -14.37 -9.67
CA GLU A 276 1.01 -13.43 -10.63
C GLU A 276 2.53 -13.29 -10.40
N LYS A 277 3.27 -13.00 -11.46
CA LYS A 277 4.71 -12.78 -11.44
C LYS A 277 5.03 -11.37 -11.91
N LEU A 278 5.94 -10.74 -11.18
CA LEU A 278 6.64 -9.53 -11.64
C LEU A 278 7.89 -9.95 -12.39
N LEU A 279 7.84 -9.83 -13.72
CA LEU A 279 8.97 -9.99 -14.61
C LEU A 279 9.64 -8.64 -14.82
N LYS A 280 10.97 -8.64 -14.88
CA LYS A 280 11.78 -7.47 -15.21
C LYS A 280 12.58 -7.79 -16.46
N VAL A 281 12.34 -7.04 -17.54
CA VAL A 281 12.99 -7.23 -18.83
C VAL A 281 13.86 -6.02 -19.12
N LYS A 282 15.14 -6.25 -19.40
CA LYS A 282 16.06 -5.20 -19.83
C LYS A 282 15.89 -4.95 -21.32
N VAL A 283 15.63 -3.69 -21.70
CA VAL A 283 15.52 -3.21 -23.08
C VAL A 283 16.41 -1.97 -23.19
N GLY A 284 17.53 -2.08 -23.90
CA GLY A 284 18.59 -1.07 -23.87
C GLY A 284 18.99 -0.73 -22.43
N ASP A 285 18.91 0.54 -22.07
CA ASP A 285 19.25 1.05 -20.73
C ASP A 285 18.11 0.95 -19.71
N PHE A 286 16.93 0.50 -20.13
CA PHE A 286 15.73 0.51 -19.31
C PHE A 286 15.38 -0.89 -18.80
N LEU A 287 14.71 -0.92 -17.66
CA LEU A 287 14.15 -2.12 -17.09
C LEU A 287 12.63 -1.99 -17.06
N ILE A 288 11.97 -2.73 -17.94
CA ILE A 288 10.52 -2.77 -18.09
C ILE A 288 9.97 -3.84 -17.14
N LYS A 289 9.00 -3.44 -16.33
CA LYS A 289 8.31 -4.32 -15.40
C LYS A 289 7.02 -4.83 -16.04
N ILE A 290 6.76 -6.12 -15.93
CA ILE A 290 5.63 -6.79 -16.56
C ILE A 290 4.98 -7.68 -15.51
N PHE A 291 3.66 -7.63 -15.44
CA PHE A 291 2.89 -8.60 -14.66
C PHE A 291 2.42 -9.72 -15.59
N SER A 292 2.71 -10.96 -15.23
CA SER A 292 2.39 -12.12 -16.05
C SER A 292 1.97 -13.29 -15.17
N HIS A 293 0.99 -14.06 -15.64
CA HIS A 293 0.62 -15.37 -15.09
C HIS A 293 1.32 -16.52 -15.84
N ASP A 294 2.18 -16.21 -16.81
CA ASP A 294 2.88 -17.21 -17.62
C ASP A 294 4.03 -17.86 -16.82
N ASP A 295 3.97 -19.18 -16.72
CA ASP A 295 4.99 -20.01 -16.08
C ASP A 295 6.12 -20.43 -17.02
N GLU A 296 5.97 -20.27 -18.34
CA GLU A 296 6.95 -20.71 -19.32
C GLU A 296 8.20 -19.82 -19.38
N ILE A 297 8.07 -18.54 -19.03
CA ILE A 297 9.14 -17.53 -19.16
C ILE A 297 9.75 -17.26 -17.79
N THR A 298 10.75 -18.07 -17.45
CA THR A 298 11.41 -18.03 -16.12
C THR A 298 12.93 -18.03 -16.20
N LYS A 299 13.52 -18.21 -17.40
CA LYS A 299 14.97 -18.39 -17.52
C LYS A 299 15.66 -17.04 -17.64
N ILE A 300 16.22 -16.58 -16.53
CA ILE A 300 17.02 -15.34 -16.49
C ILE A 300 18.12 -15.38 -17.56
N GLY A 301 18.28 -14.29 -18.28
CA GLY A 301 19.21 -14.15 -19.40
C GLY A 301 18.63 -14.59 -20.75
N GLU A 302 17.43 -15.16 -20.81
CA GLU A 302 16.79 -15.49 -22.07
C GLU A 302 16.31 -14.24 -22.81
N ARG A 303 16.43 -14.26 -24.14
CA ARG A 303 15.89 -13.21 -25.00
C ARG A 303 14.38 -13.41 -25.08
N VAL A 304 13.65 -12.32 -24.86
CA VAL A 304 12.19 -12.26 -24.89
C VAL A 304 11.73 -11.11 -25.78
N PHE A 305 10.48 -11.17 -26.20
CA PHE A 305 9.86 -10.16 -27.04
C PHE A 305 8.63 -9.59 -26.34
N LEU A 306 8.47 -8.28 -26.44
CA LEU A 306 7.45 -7.52 -25.73
C LEU A 306 6.46 -6.93 -26.74
N GLU A 307 5.18 -7.12 -26.48
CA GLU A 307 4.08 -6.52 -27.23
C GLU A 307 3.25 -5.66 -26.28
N PHE A 308 3.04 -4.40 -26.65
CA PHE A 308 2.25 -3.44 -25.89
C PHE A 308 0.83 -3.44 -26.41
N GLU A 309 -0.14 -3.85 -25.58
CA GLU A 309 -1.54 -3.88 -26.01
C GLU A 309 -2.11 -2.48 -26.20
N ASP A 310 -3.20 -2.37 -26.96
CA ASP A 310 -3.94 -1.12 -27.11
C ASP A 310 -4.45 -0.59 -25.76
N GLY A 311 -4.25 0.71 -25.53
CA GLY A 311 -4.58 1.34 -24.26
C GLY A 311 -3.73 0.85 -23.07
N SER A 312 -2.55 0.29 -23.33
CA SER A 312 -1.53 0.03 -22.29
C SER A 312 -0.85 1.31 -21.79
N MET A 313 -0.90 2.40 -22.56
CA MET A 313 -0.15 3.63 -22.29
C MET A 313 -1.05 4.77 -21.83
N LEU A 314 -0.57 5.54 -20.86
CA LEU A 314 -1.20 6.77 -20.38
C LEU A 314 -0.19 7.92 -20.40
N ALA A 315 -0.64 9.10 -20.82
CA ALA A 315 0.18 10.32 -20.74
C ALA A 315 0.16 10.86 -19.30
N LEU A 316 1.33 11.23 -18.78
CA LEU A 316 1.47 11.82 -17.45
C LEU A 316 1.69 13.33 -17.49
N GLU A 317 2.47 13.81 -18.46
CA GLU A 317 2.84 15.22 -18.69
C GLU A 317 2.71 15.52 -20.19
#